data_AF-A0A6G3YTL9-F1
#
_entry.id   AF-A0A6G3YTL9-F1
#
_cell.length_a   1.000
_cell.length_b   1.000
_cell.length_c   1.000
_cell.angle_alpha   90.00
_cell.angle_beta   90.00
_cell.angle_gamma   90.00
#
_symmetry.space_group_name_H-M   'P 1'
#
loop_
_entity.id
_entity.type
_entity.pdbx_description
1 polymer ?
#
loop_
_entity_poly.entity_id
_entity_poly.type
_entity_poly.pdbx_seq_one_letter_code
_entity_poly.pdbx_strand_id
1 'polypeptide(L)'
;MGIPQFIGDSPIPRETGLAINSALRQMKQEGMPSTDNLFFIAHSVGGIAISKYLNHFPELAKGQILMGSFLGKSYLSNLDGKGRTIINYPVSTLTIGGTLDGLARITRIAAAFWYQQINASQPTDIENFPVVTIDGASHMQFASGQATSFVADFDLKPAIEEAEVHQQVGALVSQFMYARLRDIQSENNLKFLAKKQQKTEQELKPLLDSLLLEGYNGFKPACYNRQIDNTRKDPKCTPFSPWIQNNANEIMAAGDLCPVKFTLDVKDSFHRTYSVNPIHLPQIRNSCDGKEPCRLEVSSVTQALYNCLEIFDTGFFPVSAFSLRTKMNSRQKFWKYAGVPAPNFEETDGASLGAEINQHVYKWALENAGKSARHYFNQVGTPIEMEADILPIVSAGPLWIWNYPKYKYDDNKLYVVKSTVMKTPINYPIASARGFHYCQLLSPAAAMEWIYVDGLRLKASISGNTVVYGPLGGIVKALRFVLRGLLRQTRTKGLLKRV
;
A
#
# COMPACT_ATOMS: atom_id res chain seq x y z
N MET A 1 -23.77 12.50 24.26
CA MET A 1 -22.79 12.61 23.14
C MET A 1 -23.06 13.93 22.44
N GLY A 2 -22.03 14.69 22.07
CA GLY A 2 -22.18 15.88 21.22
C GLY A 2 -21.71 15.56 19.80
N ILE A 3 -22.48 15.97 18.79
CA ILE A 3 -22.12 15.82 17.38
C ILE A 3 -21.84 17.22 16.82
N PRO A 4 -20.57 17.58 16.57
CA PRO A 4 -20.24 18.89 16.01
C PRO A 4 -20.89 19.09 14.64
N GLN A 5 -21.52 20.24 14.43
CA GLN A 5 -22.09 20.63 13.15
C GLN A 5 -21.08 21.46 12.34
N PHE A 6 -21.02 21.20 11.04
CA PHE A 6 -20.09 21.84 10.11
C PHE A 6 -20.84 22.47 8.95
N ILE A 7 -20.33 23.58 8.42
CA ILE A 7 -20.93 24.20 7.24
C ILE A 7 -20.74 23.27 6.03
N GLY A 8 -21.86 22.79 5.49
CA GLY A 8 -21.86 21.85 4.36
C GLY A 8 -21.41 20.43 4.72
N ASP A 9 -21.66 20.02 5.97
CA ASP A 9 -21.55 18.64 6.47
C ASP A 9 -20.16 18.00 6.32
N SER A 10 -19.11 18.82 6.31
CA SER A 10 -17.73 18.35 6.16
C SER A 10 -16.79 19.12 7.08
N PRO A 11 -15.93 18.42 7.86
CA PRO A 11 -15.03 19.08 8.79
C PRO A 11 -13.94 19.85 8.05
N ILE A 12 -13.97 21.18 8.15
CA ILE A 12 -12.92 22.06 7.66
C ILE A 12 -11.96 22.35 8.83
N PRO A 13 -10.64 22.16 8.68
CA PRO A 13 -9.68 22.27 9.80
C PRO A 13 -9.75 23.57 10.62
N ARG A 14 -10.19 24.69 10.03
CA ARG A 14 -10.34 25.98 10.73
C ARG A 14 -11.60 26.04 11.58
N GLU A 15 -12.65 25.32 11.19
CA GLU A 15 -13.93 25.27 11.90
C GLU A 15 -13.95 24.17 12.96
N THR A 16 -13.08 23.15 12.83
CA THR A 16 -13.00 22.00 13.75
C THR A 16 -12.96 22.43 15.22
N GLY A 17 -12.11 23.38 15.59
CA GLY A 17 -12.06 23.84 16.98
C GLY A 17 -13.33 24.57 17.42
N LEU A 18 -13.91 25.42 16.58
CA LEU A 18 -15.16 26.13 16.90
C LEU A 18 -16.34 25.18 17.03
N ALA A 19 -16.47 24.22 16.11
CA ALA A 19 -17.53 23.21 16.13
C ALA A 19 -17.42 22.31 17.37
N ILE A 20 -16.20 21.85 17.71
CA ILE A 20 -15.93 21.08 18.93
C ILE A 20 -16.29 21.88 20.18
N ASN A 21 -15.81 23.12 20.29
CA ASN A 21 -16.10 23.97 21.45
C ASN A 21 -17.60 24.27 21.57
N SER A 22 -18.30 24.44 20.45
CA SER A 22 -19.75 24.61 20.45
C SER A 22 -20.46 23.36 20.97
N ALA A 23 -20.09 22.17 20.47
CA ALA A 23 -20.65 20.90 20.94
C ALA A 23 -20.37 20.68 22.43
N LEU A 24 -19.16 20.95 22.90
CA LEU A 24 -18.80 20.83 24.33
C LEU A 24 -19.60 21.80 25.21
N ARG A 25 -19.81 23.05 24.77
CA ARG A 25 -20.66 24.01 25.49
C ARG A 25 -22.10 23.53 25.56
N GLN A 26 -22.66 23.04 24.45
CA GLN A 26 -24.02 22.51 24.43
C GLN A 26 -24.15 21.30 25.36
N MET A 27 -23.21 20.35 25.32
CA MET A 27 -23.22 19.21 26.25
C MET A 27 -23.22 19.65 27.72
N LYS A 28 -22.43 20.67 28.07
CA LYS A 28 -22.43 21.23 29.44
C LYS A 28 -23.77 21.89 29.80
N GLN A 29 -24.40 22.59 28.87
CA GLN A 29 -25.74 23.18 29.06
C GLN A 29 -26.80 22.10 29.27
N GLU A 30 -26.67 20.95 28.60
CA GLU A 30 -27.51 19.76 28.76
C GLU A 30 -27.15 18.91 30.00
N GLY A 31 -26.27 19.41 30.88
CA GLY A 31 -25.96 18.76 32.16
C GLY A 31 -24.73 17.85 32.17
N MET A 32 -23.90 17.83 31.13
CA MET A 32 -22.61 17.13 31.20
C MET A 32 -21.72 17.80 32.27
N PRO A 33 -21.23 17.05 33.27
CA PRO A 33 -20.36 17.61 34.30
C PRO A 33 -19.02 18.07 33.71
N SER A 34 -18.35 18.98 34.40
CA SER A 34 -16.94 19.28 34.14
C SER A 34 -16.12 18.02 34.33
N THR A 35 -15.38 17.61 33.30
CA THR A 35 -14.57 16.39 33.32
C THR A 35 -13.40 16.51 32.35
N ASP A 36 -12.29 15.86 32.70
CA ASP A 36 -11.12 15.70 31.82
C ASP A 36 -11.18 14.38 31.02
N ASN A 37 -12.24 13.59 31.21
CA ASN A 37 -12.44 12.31 30.56
C ASN A 37 -13.16 12.46 29.20
N LEU A 38 -12.62 13.33 28.34
CA LEU A 38 -13.17 13.56 27.01
C LEU A 38 -12.55 12.59 26.00
N PHE A 39 -13.40 11.94 25.21
CA PHE A 39 -13.01 11.08 24.10
C PHE A 39 -13.56 11.64 22.81
N PHE A 40 -12.76 11.56 21.75
CA PHE A 40 -13.13 12.04 20.42
C PHE A 40 -13.23 10.89 19.46
N ILE A 41 -14.37 10.79 18.77
CA ILE A 41 -14.64 9.75 17.79
C ILE A 41 -14.77 10.41 16.43
N ALA A 42 -14.12 9.85 15.42
CA ALA A 42 -14.24 10.33 14.06
C ALA A 42 -14.30 9.19 13.04
N HIS A 43 -15.08 9.42 11.99
CA HIS A 43 -15.23 8.54 10.85
C HIS A 43 -14.62 9.17 9.59
N SER A 44 -14.00 8.34 8.75
CA SER A 44 -13.52 8.75 7.43
C SER A 44 -12.60 9.98 7.49
N VAL A 45 -12.77 10.97 6.61
CA VAL A 45 -12.02 12.24 6.58
C VAL A 45 -12.11 13.05 7.88
N GLY A 46 -13.11 12.77 8.73
CA GLY A 46 -13.18 13.34 10.07
C GLY A 46 -11.97 12.98 10.92
N GLY A 47 -11.38 11.80 10.71
CA GLY A 47 -10.18 11.36 11.40
C GLY A 47 -8.97 12.26 11.15
N ILE A 48 -8.78 12.71 9.90
CA ILE A 48 -7.74 13.67 9.53
C ILE A 48 -7.94 15.01 10.27
N ALA A 49 -9.18 15.50 10.28
CA ALA A 49 -9.51 16.78 10.91
C ALA A 49 -9.33 16.72 12.44
N ILE A 50 -9.84 15.68 13.09
CA ILE A 50 -9.73 15.55 14.55
C ILE A 50 -8.29 15.28 14.98
N SER A 51 -7.52 14.47 14.24
CA SER A 51 -6.13 14.21 14.60
C SER A 51 -5.28 15.48 14.50
N LYS A 52 -5.51 16.30 13.47
CA LYS A 52 -4.85 17.60 13.38
C LYS A 52 -5.20 18.52 14.55
N TYR A 53 -6.46 18.55 14.96
CA TYR A 53 -6.90 19.36 16.09
C TYR A 53 -6.27 18.89 17.41
N LEU A 54 -6.39 17.60 17.72
CA LEU A 54 -5.88 17.02 18.97
C LEU A 54 -4.35 16.98 19.03
N ASN A 55 -3.64 17.01 17.91
CA ASN A 55 -2.19 17.22 17.92
C ASN A 55 -1.80 18.61 18.46
N HIS A 56 -2.66 19.62 18.32
CA HIS A 56 -2.42 20.96 18.87
C HIS A 56 -2.97 21.15 20.29
N PHE A 57 -3.97 20.37 20.67
CA PHE A 57 -4.64 20.42 21.97
C PHE A 57 -4.75 19.02 22.62
N PRO A 58 -3.62 18.34 22.84
CA PRO A 58 -3.63 16.94 23.30
C PRO A 58 -4.23 16.76 24.69
N GLU A 59 -4.08 17.76 25.55
CA GLU A 59 -4.60 17.79 26.92
C GLU A 59 -6.13 17.74 26.98
N LEU A 60 -6.82 18.08 25.89
CA LEU A 60 -8.27 18.01 25.81
C LEU A 60 -8.79 16.59 25.69
N ALA A 61 -7.97 15.61 25.32
CA ALA A 61 -8.43 14.26 24.98
C ALA A 61 -7.78 13.19 25.85
N LYS A 62 -8.61 12.41 26.54
CA LYS A 62 -8.21 11.16 27.20
C LYS A 62 -7.90 10.05 26.19
N GLY A 63 -8.55 10.11 25.02
CA GLY A 63 -8.30 9.22 23.89
C GLY A 63 -9.06 9.63 22.63
N GLN A 64 -8.62 9.07 21.51
CA GLN A 64 -9.22 9.24 20.19
C GLN A 64 -9.66 7.87 19.65
N ILE A 65 -10.77 7.82 18.91
CA ILE A 65 -11.20 6.66 18.16
C ILE A 65 -11.39 7.05 16.69
N LEU A 66 -10.74 6.31 15.80
CA LEU A 66 -10.81 6.47 14.35
C LEU A 66 -11.50 5.24 13.75
N MET A 67 -12.61 5.45 13.04
CA MET A 67 -13.43 4.39 12.44
C MET A 67 -13.44 4.56 10.92
N GLY A 68 -13.06 3.54 10.15
CA GLY A 68 -12.82 3.72 8.71
C GLY A 68 -11.84 4.86 8.44
N SER A 69 -10.83 5.01 9.30
CA SER A 69 -9.83 6.08 9.30
C SER A 69 -8.60 5.62 10.07
N PHE A 70 -7.49 6.35 9.97
CA PHE A 70 -6.20 5.98 10.56
C PHE A 70 -5.37 7.24 10.89
N LEU A 71 -4.31 7.08 11.69
CA LEU A 71 -3.32 8.14 11.89
C LEU A 71 -2.51 8.36 10.60
N GLY A 72 -2.45 9.61 10.16
CA GLY A 72 -1.75 10.00 8.94
C GLY A 72 -0.24 9.78 9.02
N LYS A 73 0.40 9.53 7.87
CA LYS A 73 1.84 9.32 7.71
C LYS A 73 2.66 10.48 8.28
N SER A 74 2.15 11.71 8.27
CA SER A 74 2.84 12.86 8.88
C SER A 74 3.17 12.66 10.37
N TYR A 75 2.43 11.79 11.05
CA TYR A 75 2.67 11.44 12.46
C TYR A 75 3.52 10.17 12.62
N LEU A 76 3.76 9.42 11.54
CA LEU A 76 4.31 8.06 11.56
C LEU A 76 5.50 7.87 10.58
N SER A 77 5.91 8.90 9.84
CA SER A 77 6.93 8.77 8.79
C SER A 77 8.36 8.87 9.30
N ASN A 78 8.56 9.33 10.53
CA ASN A 78 9.90 9.51 11.10
C ASN A 78 10.42 8.18 11.66
N LEU A 79 11.71 7.91 11.45
CA LEU A 79 12.39 6.71 11.93
C LEU A 79 13.48 7.06 12.93
N ASP A 80 13.62 6.23 13.97
CA ASP A 80 14.71 6.32 14.94
C ASP A 80 16.05 5.79 14.37
N GLY A 81 17.11 5.81 15.18
CA GLY A 81 18.43 5.30 14.81
C GLY A 81 18.45 3.82 14.35
N LYS A 82 17.46 3.03 14.78
CA LYS A 82 17.29 1.61 14.48
C LYS A 82 16.24 1.37 13.38
N GLY A 83 15.79 2.42 12.68
CA GLY A 83 14.79 2.29 11.64
C GLY A 83 13.38 1.95 12.14
N ARG A 84 13.12 2.19 13.43
CA ARG A 84 11.79 1.99 14.03
C ARG A 84 10.97 3.27 13.91
N THR A 85 9.67 3.12 13.70
CA THR A 85 8.70 4.20 13.54
C THR A 85 8.56 5.00 14.82
N ILE A 86 8.85 6.30 14.74
CA ILE A 86 8.56 7.26 15.80
C ILE A 86 7.11 7.68 15.65
N ILE A 87 6.28 7.41 16.65
CA ILE A 87 4.89 7.87 16.67
C ILE A 87 4.89 9.28 17.27
N ASN A 88 4.88 10.27 16.38
CA ASN A 88 4.82 11.68 16.72
C ASN A 88 3.35 12.13 16.83
N TYR A 89 2.61 11.49 17.72
CA TYR A 89 1.23 11.83 18.00
C TYR A 89 0.93 11.65 19.50
N PRO A 90 0.45 12.69 20.20
CA PRO A 90 0.38 12.69 21.66
C PRO A 90 -0.85 11.97 22.26
N VAL A 91 -1.91 11.74 21.48
CA VAL A 91 -3.18 11.21 22.01
C VAL A 91 -3.32 9.72 21.70
N SER A 92 -3.52 8.89 22.74
CA SER A 92 -3.80 7.46 22.58
C SER A 92 -4.98 7.24 21.63
N THR A 93 -4.78 6.44 20.59
CA THR A 93 -5.75 6.31 19.49
C THR A 93 -6.13 4.86 19.22
N LEU A 94 -7.42 4.53 19.31
CA LEU A 94 -7.96 3.31 18.74
C LEU A 94 -8.23 3.52 17.24
N THR A 95 -7.67 2.66 16.40
CA THR A 95 -7.94 2.63 14.95
C THR A 95 -8.75 1.38 14.60
N ILE A 96 -9.91 1.57 13.98
CA ILE A 96 -10.82 0.50 13.55
C ILE A 96 -10.97 0.55 12.03
N GLY A 97 -10.58 -0.50 11.34
CA GLY A 97 -10.75 -0.65 9.88
C GLY A 97 -11.70 -1.79 9.50
N GLY A 98 -12.36 -1.69 8.35
CA GLY A 98 -13.15 -2.78 7.76
C GLY A 98 -12.33 -3.52 6.70
N THR A 99 -12.42 -4.86 6.63
CA THR A 99 -11.69 -5.61 5.60
C THR A 99 -12.26 -5.43 4.20
N LEU A 100 -13.51 -4.96 4.09
CA LEU A 100 -14.16 -4.55 2.84
C LEU A 100 -14.38 -3.03 2.77
N ASP A 101 -13.58 -2.23 3.50
CA ASP A 101 -13.62 -0.77 3.39
C ASP A 101 -13.04 -0.32 2.03
N GLY A 102 -13.92 0.15 1.14
CA GLY A 102 -13.54 0.61 -0.20
C GLY A 102 -12.98 2.03 -0.25
N LEU A 103 -12.99 2.78 0.85
CA LEU A 103 -12.50 4.16 0.91
C LEU A 103 -11.26 4.31 1.79
N ALA A 104 -11.29 3.87 3.04
CA ALA A 104 -10.12 3.74 3.90
C ALA A 104 -9.58 2.32 3.77
N ARG A 105 -8.90 2.07 2.65
CA ARG A 105 -8.45 0.74 2.22
C ARG A 105 -7.76 -0.05 3.32
N ILE A 106 -8.06 -1.34 3.38
CA ILE A 106 -7.46 -2.27 4.34
C ILE A 106 -5.92 -2.32 4.26
N THR A 107 -5.32 -2.06 3.10
CA THR A 107 -3.86 -1.91 2.93
C THR A 107 -3.30 -0.72 3.71
N ARG A 108 -4.06 0.37 3.84
CA ARG A 108 -3.65 1.54 4.63
C ARG A 108 -3.82 1.30 6.13
N ILE A 109 -4.79 0.47 6.53
CA ILE A 109 -4.93 -0.05 7.89
C ILE A 109 -3.78 -1.02 8.22
N ALA A 110 -3.39 -1.90 7.29
CA ALA A 110 -2.18 -2.72 7.40
C ALA A 110 -0.94 -1.85 7.62
N ALA A 111 -0.81 -0.74 6.89
CA ALA A 111 0.29 0.17 7.13
C ALA A 111 0.24 0.81 8.52
N ALA A 112 -0.94 1.26 8.98
CA ALA A 112 -1.12 1.76 10.35
C ALA A 112 -0.74 0.72 11.41
N PHE A 113 -1.14 -0.54 11.22
CA PHE A 113 -0.76 -1.66 12.08
C PHE A 113 0.77 -1.83 12.13
N TRP A 114 1.45 -1.80 10.99
CA TRP A 114 2.91 -1.90 10.96
C TRP A 114 3.58 -0.75 11.74
N TYR A 115 3.14 0.49 11.52
CA TYR A 115 3.71 1.66 12.19
C TYR A 115 3.51 1.61 13.71
N GLN A 116 2.30 1.24 14.14
CA GLN A 116 1.87 1.36 15.53
C GLN A 116 2.08 0.09 16.36
N GLN A 117 2.23 -1.09 15.75
CA GLN A 117 2.25 -2.36 16.49
C GLN A 117 3.49 -3.21 16.21
N ILE A 118 4.05 -3.16 14.99
CA ILE A 118 5.19 -4.00 14.59
C ILE A 118 6.51 -3.24 14.72
N ASN A 119 6.56 -2.02 14.17
CA ASN A 119 7.82 -1.27 14.00
C ASN A 119 7.91 -0.04 14.91
N ALA A 120 7.06 0.12 15.93
CA ALA A 120 7.10 1.29 16.81
C ALA A 120 8.46 1.39 17.56
N SER A 121 9.00 2.61 17.67
CA SER A 121 10.25 2.88 18.41
C SER A 121 10.03 2.99 19.91
N GLN A 122 8.83 3.42 20.28
CA GLN A 122 8.35 3.54 21.66
C GLN A 122 7.44 2.34 22.00
N PRO A 123 7.35 1.94 23.28
CA PRO A 123 6.36 0.96 23.70
C PRO A 123 4.96 1.42 23.30
N THR A 124 4.35 0.67 22.39
CA THR A 124 2.93 0.71 22.07
C THR A 124 2.33 -0.53 22.71
N ASP A 125 1.41 -0.33 23.63
CA ASP A 125 0.65 -1.40 24.23
C ASP A 125 -0.80 -1.33 23.72
N ILE A 126 -1.61 -2.27 24.16
CA ILE A 126 -3.02 -2.32 23.77
C ILE A 126 -3.82 -1.12 24.32
N GLU A 127 -3.28 -0.37 25.29
CA GLU A 127 -3.84 0.89 25.79
C GLU A 127 -3.48 2.07 24.91
N ASN A 128 -2.35 1.99 24.21
CA ASN A 128 -1.74 3.10 23.52
C ASN A 128 -1.46 2.74 22.06
N PHE A 129 -2.40 3.14 21.21
CA PHE A 129 -2.41 2.97 19.74
C PHE A 129 -2.94 1.64 19.17
N PRO A 130 -3.93 0.95 19.77
CA PRO A 130 -4.44 -0.30 19.22
C PRO A 130 -4.99 -0.11 17.80
N VAL A 131 -4.63 -1.03 16.89
CA VAL A 131 -5.16 -1.11 15.53
C VAL A 131 -5.92 -2.42 15.39
N VAL A 132 -7.20 -2.34 15.06
CA VAL A 132 -8.09 -3.49 14.95
C VAL A 132 -8.89 -3.46 13.65
N THR A 133 -9.24 -4.65 13.17
CA THR A 133 -10.10 -4.83 12.00
C THR A 133 -11.42 -5.51 12.36
N ILE A 134 -12.45 -5.21 11.58
CA ILE A 134 -13.72 -5.95 11.57
C ILE A 134 -13.83 -6.63 10.20
N ASP A 135 -13.74 -7.96 10.20
CA ASP A 135 -13.84 -8.75 8.97
C ASP A 135 -15.24 -8.63 8.36
N GLY A 136 -15.32 -8.40 7.05
CA GLY A 136 -16.55 -8.23 6.29
C GLY A 136 -17.16 -6.83 6.36
N ALA A 137 -16.66 -5.93 7.22
CA ALA A 137 -17.19 -4.57 7.34
C ALA A 137 -16.75 -3.66 6.18
N SER A 138 -17.66 -2.81 5.72
CA SER A 138 -17.44 -1.76 4.72
C SER A 138 -17.23 -0.38 5.36
N HIS A 139 -16.87 0.63 4.56
CA HIS A 139 -16.65 2.00 5.05
C HIS A 139 -17.90 2.62 5.66
N MET A 140 -19.04 2.42 5.02
CA MET A 140 -20.30 3.06 5.39
C MET A 140 -20.85 2.49 6.71
N GLN A 141 -20.57 1.23 7.03
CA GLN A 141 -21.10 0.59 8.25
C GLN A 141 -20.49 1.11 9.56
N PHE A 142 -19.47 1.97 9.49
CA PHE A 142 -19.02 2.76 10.65
C PHE A 142 -19.93 3.95 10.96
N ALA A 143 -20.88 4.25 10.07
CA ALA A 143 -21.94 5.23 10.21
C ALA A 143 -23.31 4.56 10.05
N SER A 144 -24.36 5.36 10.12
CA SER A 144 -25.75 4.93 9.88
C SER A 144 -26.38 5.76 8.77
N GLY A 145 -27.47 5.25 8.18
CA GLY A 145 -28.24 5.95 7.17
C GLY A 145 -27.75 5.70 5.74
N GLN A 146 -28.25 6.49 4.80
CA GLN A 146 -27.95 6.29 3.39
C GLN A 146 -26.54 6.78 3.04
N ALA A 147 -25.76 5.93 2.36
CA ALA A 147 -24.47 6.33 1.79
C ALA A 147 -24.64 7.50 0.82
N THR A 148 -23.77 8.50 0.93
CA THR A 148 -23.65 9.54 -0.12
C THR A 148 -23.25 8.89 -1.45
N SER A 149 -23.55 9.53 -2.59
CA SER A 149 -23.24 8.94 -3.90
C SER A 149 -21.77 8.57 -4.06
N PHE A 150 -20.85 9.36 -3.52
CA PHE A 150 -19.42 9.05 -3.55
C PHE A 150 -19.09 7.80 -2.73
N VAL A 151 -19.62 7.70 -1.51
CA VAL A 151 -19.42 6.50 -0.68
C VAL A 151 -20.06 5.29 -1.37
N ALA A 152 -21.29 5.40 -1.89
CA ALA A 152 -21.95 4.31 -2.58
C ALA A 152 -21.19 3.83 -3.84
N ASP A 153 -20.59 4.75 -4.60
CA ASP A 153 -19.83 4.43 -5.81
C ASP A 153 -18.51 3.72 -5.53
N PHE A 154 -17.88 3.99 -4.37
CA PHE A 154 -16.51 3.54 -4.08
C PHE A 154 -16.37 2.61 -2.88
N ASP A 155 -17.38 2.48 -2.04
CA ASP A 155 -17.36 1.50 -0.97
C ASP A 155 -17.77 0.12 -1.49
N LEU A 156 -17.34 -0.92 -0.79
CA LEU A 156 -17.67 -2.29 -1.16
C LEU A 156 -18.91 -2.76 -0.42
N LYS A 157 -19.65 -3.69 -1.02
CA LYS A 157 -20.76 -4.38 -0.39
C LYS A 157 -20.22 -5.18 0.80
N PRO A 158 -20.78 -4.98 1.99
CA PRO A 158 -20.30 -5.70 3.17
C PRO A 158 -20.66 -7.18 3.09
N ALA A 159 -19.94 -7.99 3.87
CA ALA A 159 -20.21 -9.42 4.03
C ALA A 159 -20.96 -9.74 5.34
N ILE A 160 -21.11 -8.76 6.23
CA ILE A 160 -21.85 -8.85 7.50
C ILE A 160 -22.81 -7.68 7.64
N GLU A 161 -23.81 -7.83 8.51
CA GLU A 161 -24.92 -6.88 8.65
C GLU A 161 -24.55 -5.58 9.38
N GLU A 162 -25.29 -4.51 9.05
CA GLU A 162 -25.46 -3.25 9.79
C GLU A 162 -25.16 -3.37 11.30
N ALA A 163 -26.12 -4.02 11.96
CA ALA A 163 -26.19 -4.12 13.40
C ALA A 163 -25.01 -4.88 14.01
N GLU A 164 -24.46 -5.88 13.31
CA GLU A 164 -23.32 -6.64 13.79
C GLU A 164 -22.05 -5.78 13.82
N VAL A 165 -21.82 -4.97 12.78
CA VAL A 165 -20.68 -4.03 12.75
C VAL A 165 -20.83 -3.01 13.87
N HIS A 166 -22.00 -2.41 14.05
CA HIS A 166 -22.26 -1.44 15.13
C HIS A 166 -22.04 -2.04 16.52
N GLN A 167 -22.48 -3.29 16.74
CA GLN A 167 -22.24 -3.99 18.00
C GLN A 167 -20.73 -4.18 18.25
N GLN A 168 -19.97 -4.61 17.24
CA GLN A 168 -18.53 -4.79 17.35
C GLN A 168 -17.79 -3.46 17.58
N VAL A 169 -18.17 -2.40 16.87
CA VAL A 169 -17.64 -1.04 17.09
C VAL A 169 -17.93 -0.57 18.52
N GLY A 170 -19.18 -0.71 18.99
CA GLY A 170 -19.57 -0.33 20.35
C GLY A 170 -18.79 -1.08 21.43
N ALA A 171 -18.53 -2.37 21.21
CA ALA A 171 -17.66 -3.17 22.09
C ALA A 171 -16.21 -2.65 22.06
N LEU A 172 -15.61 -2.45 20.88
CA LEU A 172 -14.24 -1.95 20.77
C LEU A 172 -14.06 -0.56 21.42
N VAL A 173 -15.00 0.35 21.16
CA VAL A 173 -15.01 1.71 21.72
C VAL A 173 -15.11 1.67 23.25
N SER A 174 -16.11 0.96 23.80
CA SER A 174 -16.33 0.93 25.25
C SER A 174 -15.14 0.31 25.99
N GLN A 175 -14.61 -0.80 25.47
CA GLN A 175 -13.47 -1.51 26.06
C GLN A 175 -12.20 -0.65 26.04
N PHE A 176 -11.95 0.08 24.95
CA PHE A 176 -10.86 1.06 24.88
C PHE A 176 -11.05 2.21 25.87
N MET A 177 -12.24 2.79 25.94
CA MET A 177 -12.53 3.87 26.90
C MET A 177 -12.30 3.41 28.34
N TYR A 178 -12.82 2.24 28.73
CA TYR A 178 -12.63 1.71 30.08
C TYR A 178 -11.18 1.39 30.41
N ALA A 179 -10.41 0.86 29.44
CA ALA A 179 -8.97 0.68 29.60
C ALA A 179 -8.26 2.04 29.86
N ARG A 180 -8.60 3.08 29.10
CA ARG A 180 -8.03 4.44 29.27
C ARG A 180 -8.43 5.13 30.57
N LEU A 181 -9.59 4.78 31.12
CA LEU A 181 -10.09 5.31 32.40
C LEU A 181 -9.54 4.55 33.61
N ARG A 182 -8.83 3.42 33.41
CA ARG A 182 -8.30 2.55 34.47
C ARG A 182 -9.40 2.08 35.44
N ASP A 183 -10.52 1.65 34.88
CA ASP A 183 -11.63 1.08 35.65
C ASP A 183 -11.22 -0.26 36.32
N ILE A 184 -11.98 -0.72 37.31
CA ILE A 184 -11.77 -1.96 38.08
C ILE A 184 -11.64 -3.19 37.15
N GLN A 185 -12.29 -3.16 35.98
CA GLN A 185 -12.22 -4.22 34.96
C GLN A 185 -11.12 -4.02 33.91
N SER A 186 -10.17 -3.09 34.10
CA SER A 186 -9.16 -2.74 33.09
C SER A 186 -8.47 -3.97 32.52
N GLU A 187 -8.05 -4.94 33.34
CA GLU A 187 -7.38 -6.15 32.87
C GLU A 187 -8.20 -6.97 31.87
N ASN A 188 -9.51 -7.12 32.10
CA ASN A 188 -10.39 -7.84 31.17
C ASN A 188 -10.57 -7.07 29.86
N ASN A 189 -10.66 -5.74 29.94
CA ASN A 189 -10.76 -4.88 28.76
C ASN A 189 -9.49 -4.95 27.90
N LEU A 190 -8.32 -4.96 28.53
CA LEU A 190 -7.03 -5.15 27.85
C LEU A 190 -6.93 -6.51 27.19
N LYS A 191 -7.35 -7.58 27.87
CA LYS A 191 -7.40 -8.94 27.30
C LYS A 191 -8.32 -9.00 26.08
N PHE A 192 -9.48 -8.35 26.12
CA PHE A 192 -10.40 -8.27 24.99
C PHE A 192 -9.73 -7.59 23.78
N LEU A 193 -9.15 -6.40 23.99
CA LEU A 193 -8.50 -5.66 22.92
C LEU A 193 -7.29 -6.43 22.36
N ALA A 194 -6.49 -7.06 23.22
CA ALA A 194 -5.32 -7.84 22.80
C ALA A 194 -5.73 -9.02 21.90
N LYS A 195 -6.82 -9.71 22.25
CA LYS A 195 -7.40 -10.78 21.41
C LYS A 195 -7.85 -10.24 20.04
N LYS A 196 -8.47 -9.06 20.00
CA LYS A 196 -8.89 -8.42 18.74
C LYS A 196 -7.69 -7.98 17.90
N GLN A 197 -6.65 -7.45 18.52
CA GLN A 197 -5.40 -7.10 17.84
C GLN A 197 -4.68 -8.33 17.28
N GLN A 198 -4.61 -9.44 18.02
CA GLN A 198 -4.01 -10.67 17.54
C GLN A 198 -4.75 -11.23 16.31
N LYS A 199 -6.10 -11.17 16.31
CA LYS A 199 -6.90 -11.54 15.14
C LYS A 199 -6.58 -10.61 13.96
N THR A 200 -6.46 -9.31 14.23
CA THR A 200 -6.12 -8.29 13.23
C THR A 200 -4.74 -8.56 12.60
N GLU A 201 -3.74 -8.93 13.40
CA GLU A 201 -2.41 -9.30 12.91
C GLU A 201 -2.49 -10.44 11.88
N GLN A 202 -3.26 -11.49 12.20
CA GLN A 202 -3.45 -12.64 11.31
C GLN A 202 -4.18 -12.26 10.02
N GLU A 203 -5.22 -11.42 10.11
CA GLU A 203 -5.98 -10.92 8.96
C GLU A 203 -5.15 -10.04 8.03
N LEU A 204 -4.29 -9.19 8.60
CA LEU A 204 -3.46 -8.23 7.87
C LEU A 204 -2.14 -8.82 7.37
N LYS A 205 -1.72 -10.00 7.88
CA LYS A 205 -0.44 -10.62 7.52
C LYS A 205 -0.22 -10.75 6.00
N PRO A 206 -1.18 -11.23 5.18
CA PRO A 206 -1.00 -11.28 3.73
C PRO A 206 -0.67 -9.93 3.08
N LEU A 207 -1.32 -8.85 3.55
CA LEU A 207 -1.10 -7.49 3.06
C LEU A 207 0.30 -7.00 3.47
N LEU A 208 0.67 -7.20 4.73
CA LEU A 208 1.99 -6.85 5.26
C LEU A 208 3.11 -7.60 4.54
N ASP A 209 2.97 -8.90 4.34
CA ASP A 209 3.93 -9.74 3.62
C ASP A 209 4.11 -9.23 2.18
N SER A 210 3.01 -8.88 1.50
CA SER A 210 3.08 -8.36 0.13
C SER A 210 3.78 -6.99 0.04
N LEU A 211 3.55 -6.08 1.00
CA LEU A 211 4.23 -4.79 1.10
C LEU A 211 5.73 -4.97 1.40
N LEU A 212 6.09 -5.93 2.24
CA LEU A 212 7.49 -6.28 2.52
C LEU A 212 8.18 -6.89 1.29
N LEU A 213 7.51 -7.76 0.55
CA LEU A 213 8.03 -8.35 -0.70
C LEU A 213 8.22 -7.30 -1.81
N GLU A 214 7.35 -6.29 -1.88
CA GLU A 214 7.53 -5.14 -2.75
C GLU A 214 8.79 -4.36 -2.35
N GLY A 215 9.04 -4.22 -1.06
CA GLY A 215 9.99 -3.26 -0.49
C GLY A 215 9.35 -1.89 -0.27
N TYR A 216 8.13 -1.86 0.28
CA TYR A 216 7.26 -0.69 0.36
C TYR A 216 7.94 0.56 0.96
N ASN A 217 8.02 1.62 0.15
CA ASN A 217 8.65 2.90 0.53
C ASN A 217 7.98 3.60 1.72
N GLY A 218 6.71 3.30 2.00
CA GLY A 218 6.01 3.90 3.14
C GLY A 218 6.50 3.35 4.47
N PHE A 219 7.00 2.11 4.55
CA PHE A 219 7.58 1.57 5.77
C PHE A 219 8.95 2.16 6.03
N LYS A 220 9.81 2.11 5.02
CA LYS A 220 11.12 2.74 5.03
C LYS A 220 11.44 3.21 3.61
N PRO A 221 12.00 4.42 3.43
CA PRO A 221 12.36 4.91 2.10
C PRO A 221 13.41 4.00 1.46
N ALA A 222 13.45 3.93 0.13
CA ALA A 222 14.55 3.27 -0.59
C ALA A 222 15.92 3.88 -0.27
N CYS A 223 16.96 3.04 -0.13
CA CYS A 223 18.29 3.51 0.27
C CYS A 223 19.02 4.39 -0.75
N TYR A 224 18.69 4.32 -2.06
CA TYR A 224 19.25 5.15 -3.14
C TYR A 224 20.74 5.55 -2.99
N ASN A 225 21.60 4.60 -2.63
CA ASN A 225 23.01 4.91 -2.40
C ASN A 225 23.76 5.08 -3.72
N ARG A 226 24.95 5.69 -3.68
CA ARG A 226 25.82 5.80 -4.87
C ARG A 226 26.48 4.47 -5.24
N GLN A 227 26.62 3.52 -4.31
CA GLN A 227 27.18 2.21 -4.63
C GLN A 227 26.24 1.43 -5.57
N ILE A 228 26.83 0.56 -6.41
CA ILE A 228 26.05 -0.33 -7.29
C ILE A 228 25.11 -1.20 -6.46
N ASP A 229 25.63 -1.81 -5.39
CA ASP A 229 24.83 -2.54 -4.41
C ASP A 229 24.52 -1.67 -3.21
N ASN A 230 23.24 -1.55 -2.86
CA ASN A 230 22.85 -0.88 -1.63
C ASN A 230 23.34 -1.66 -0.40
N THR A 231 23.91 -0.95 0.57
CA THR A 231 24.22 -1.52 1.88
C THR A 231 22.97 -2.12 2.52
N ARG A 232 23.12 -3.30 3.13
CA ARG A 232 22.04 -3.96 3.88
C ARG A 232 22.09 -3.61 5.38
N LYS A 233 23.00 -2.73 5.77
CA LYS A 233 23.29 -2.41 7.18
C LYS A 233 22.54 -1.18 7.69
N ASP A 234 22.06 -0.31 6.80
CA ASP A 234 21.29 0.86 7.22
C ASP A 234 19.87 0.43 7.59
N PRO A 235 19.47 0.50 8.87
CA PRO A 235 18.15 0.06 9.27
C PRO A 235 17.05 1.06 8.87
N LYS A 236 17.39 2.28 8.46
CA LYS A 236 16.45 3.37 8.17
C LYS A 236 15.91 3.38 6.74
N CYS A 237 16.38 2.48 5.89
CA CYS A 237 15.96 2.43 4.49
C CYS A 237 15.76 0.98 4.02
N THR A 238 15.00 0.81 2.94
CA THR A 238 14.80 -0.47 2.26
C THR A 238 15.81 -0.57 1.12
N PRO A 239 16.73 -1.55 1.12
CA PRO A 239 17.81 -1.56 0.14
C PRO A 239 17.46 -2.24 -1.18
N PHE A 240 16.43 -3.09 -1.24
CA PHE A 240 16.04 -3.89 -2.40
C PHE A 240 14.59 -4.39 -2.29
N SER A 241 14.05 -4.92 -3.39
CA SER A 241 12.78 -5.65 -3.41
C SER A 241 13.03 -7.15 -3.20
N PRO A 242 12.56 -7.76 -2.10
CA PRO A 242 12.69 -9.21 -1.89
C PRO A 242 12.05 -10.04 -3.01
N TRP A 243 10.94 -9.58 -3.61
CA TRP A 243 10.33 -10.25 -4.75
C TRP A 243 11.28 -10.33 -5.94
N ILE A 244 11.91 -9.21 -6.30
CA ILE A 244 12.84 -9.16 -7.43
C ILE A 244 14.07 -10.02 -7.16
N GLN A 245 14.63 -9.92 -5.95
CA GLN A 245 15.83 -10.66 -5.58
C GLN A 245 15.60 -12.18 -5.59
N ASN A 246 14.50 -12.65 -4.99
CA ASN A 246 14.31 -14.06 -4.71
C ASN A 246 13.47 -14.81 -5.76
N ASN A 247 12.72 -14.10 -6.62
CA ASN A 247 11.80 -14.74 -7.58
C ASN A 247 12.02 -14.25 -9.01
N ALA A 248 11.98 -12.93 -9.25
CA ALA A 248 11.98 -12.42 -10.62
C ALA A 248 13.25 -12.77 -11.40
N ASN A 249 14.43 -12.72 -10.76
CA ASN A 249 15.69 -13.10 -11.40
C ASN A 249 15.76 -14.61 -11.71
N GLU A 250 15.20 -15.46 -10.84
CA GLU A 250 15.12 -16.91 -11.08
C GLU A 250 14.23 -17.23 -12.29
N ILE A 251 13.03 -16.61 -12.36
CA ILE A 251 12.12 -16.75 -13.50
C ILE A 251 12.77 -16.23 -14.80
N MET A 252 13.46 -15.08 -14.73
CA MET A 252 14.20 -14.53 -15.87
C MET A 252 15.31 -15.49 -16.33
N ALA A 253 16.05 -16.09 -15.41
CA ALA A 253 17.13 -16.99 -15.74
C ALA A 253 16.66 -18.36 -16.27
N ALA A 254 15.49 -18.84 -15.81
CA ALA A 254 14.92 -20.15 -16.16
C ALA A 254 15.98 -21.27 -16.13
N GLY A 255 16.67 -21.40 -15.00
CA GLY A 255 17.79 -22.35 -14.84
C GLY A 255 17.36 -23.81 -14.99
N ASP A 256 16.08 -24.11 -14.80
CA ASP A 256 15.46 -25.40 -15.04
C ASP A 256 15.40 -25.77 -16.53
N LEU A 257 15.15 -24.77 -17.39
CA LEU A 257 15.14 -24.89 -18.86
C LEU A 257 16.54 -24.82 -19.49
N CYS A 258 17.54 -24.37 -18.74
CA CYS A 258 18.91 -24.30 -19.22
C CYS A 258 19.52 -25.71 -19.38
N PRO A 259 20.23 -26.00 -20.49
CA PRO A 259 20.92 -27.28 -20.68
C PRO A 259 22.07 -27.50 -19.69
N VAL A 260 22.56 -26.44 -19.05
CA VAL A 260 23.53 -26.50 -17.94
C VAL A 260 22.82 -26.07 -16.67
N LYS A 261 22.87 -26.88 -15.60
CA LYS A 261 22.29 -26.49 -14.32
C LYS A 261 23.15 -25.45 -13.61
N PHE A 262 22.48 -24.44 -13.07
CA PHE A 262 23.10 -23.41 -12.25
C PHE A 262 22.12 -22.90 -11.21
N THR A 263 22.65 -22.20 -10.21
CA THR A 263 21.90 -21.48 -9.17
C THR A 263 22.29 -20.01 -9.19
N LEU A 264 21.46 -19.14 -8.60
CA LEU A 264 21.74 -17.71 -8.51
C LEU A 264 22.06 -17.27 -7.08
N ASP A 265 23.01 -16.33 -6.98
CA ASP A 265 23.20 -15.45 -5.82
C ASP A 265 22.86 -14.03 -6.23
N VAL A 266 21.62 -13.63 -6.00
CA VAL A 266 21.07 -12.38 -6.51
C VAL A 266 21.19 -11.27 -5.46
N LYS A 267 21.69 -10.12 -5.90
CA LYS A 267 21.65 -8.85 -5.17
C LYS A 267 20.83 -7.82 -5.96
N ASP A 268 19.55 -7.69 -5.65
CA ASP A 268 18.75 -6.56 -6.16
C ASP A 268 19.15 -5.26 -5.42
N SER A 269 18.94 -4.10 -6.02
CA SER A 269 19.13 -2.83 -5.31
C SER A 269 18.16 -1.78 -5.79
N PHE A 270 17.54 -1.07 -4.85
CA PHE A 270 16.74 0.10 -5.16
C PHE A 270 17.60 1.28 -5.60
N HIS A 271 17.52 1.62 -6.88
CA HIS A 271 18.13 2.82 -7.46
C HIS A 271 17.16 3.54 -8.37
N ARG A 272 17.27 4.86 -8.48
CA ARG A 272 16.52 5.61 -9.49
C ARG A 272 16.99 5.16 -10.86
N THR A 273 16.09 4.59 -11.65
CA THR A 273 16.45 3.99 -12.95
C THR A 273 16.97 4.99 -13.96
N TYR A 274 16.64 6.27 -13.77
CA TYR A 274 17.10 7.43 -14.55
C TYR A 274 18.40 8.05 -14.02
N SER A 275 19.02 7.52 -12.96
CA SER A 275 20.31 8.02 -12.48
C SER A 275 21.40 7.80 -13.52
N VAL A 276 22.17 8.85 -13.79
CA VAL A 276 23.30 8.84 -14.74
C VAL A 276 24.66 8.88 -14.06
N ASN A 277 24.73 9.11 -12.75
CA ASN A 277 25.98 9.18 -12.01
C ASN A 277 25.86 8.57 -10.58
N PRO A 278 26.26 7.30 -10.40
CA PRO A 278 26.64 6.36 -11.45
C PRO A 278 25.41 5.84 -12.22
N ILE A 279 25.67 5.26 -13.40
CA ILE A 279 24.66 4.49 -14.12
C ILE A 279 24.55 3.13 -13.44
N HIS A 280 23.42 2.84 -12.80
CA HIS A 280 23.17 1.54 -12.21
C HIS A 280 22.63 0.58 -13.29
N LEU A 281 23.39 -0.48 -13.57
CA LEU A 281 23.08 -1.52 -14.55
C LEU A 281 23.17 -2.90 -13.90
N PRO A 282 22.35 -3.87 -14.35
CA PRO A 282 22.43 -5.25 -13.89
C PRO A 282 23.69 -5.92 -14.44
N GLN A 283 24.29 -6.81 -13.66
CA GLN A 283 25.53 -7.50 -14.01
C GLN A 283 25.50 -8.96 -13.56
N ILE A 284 26.24 -9.81 -14.26
CA ILE A 284 26.67 -11.14 -13.79
C ILE A 284 28.18 -11.02 -13.55
N ARG A 285 28.65 -11.35 -12.34
CA ARG A 285 30.01 -11.02 -11.87
C ARG A 285 31.02 -12.14 -12.05
N ASN A 286 30.56 -13.34 -12.32
CA ASN A 286 31.37 -14.53 -12.54
C ASN A 286 30.76 -15.38 -13.67
N SER A 287 31.51 -16.35 -14.17
CA SER A 287 31.08 -17.30 -15.19
C SER A 287 31.45 -18.73 -14.78
N CYS A 288 30.71 -19.70 -15.30
CA CYS A 288 30.96 -21.14 -15.15
C CYS A 288 31.53 -21.74 -16.44
N ASP A 289 32.17 -22.92 -16.33
CA ASP A 289 32.73 -23.67 -17.46
C ASP A 289 31.75 -24.69 -18.07
N GLY A 290 30.47 -24.60 -17.71
CA GLY A 290 29.43 -25.56 -18.13
C GLY A 290 29.31 -26.79 -17.22
N LYS A 291 30.06 -26.86 -16.10
CA LYS A 291 30.01 -27.97 -15.14
C LYS A 291 29.35 -27.57 -13.82
N GLU A 292 28.81 -28.58 -13.15
CA GLU A 292 28.26 -28.43 -11.80
C GLU A 292 29.33 -28.61 -10.70
N PRO A 293 29.19 -27.91 -9.55
CA PRO A 293 28.14 -26.93 -9.24
C PRO A 293 28.42 -25.55 -9.87
N CYS A 294 27.44 -24.99 -10.58
CA CYS A 294 27.52 -23.62 -11.10
C CYS A 294 26.66 -22.67 -10.27
N ARG A 295 27.25 -21.59 -9.76
CA ARG A 295 26.55 -20.52 -9.03
C ARG A 295 26.91 -19.18 -9.63
N LEU A 296 25.92 -18.44 -10.15
CA LEU A 296 26.12 -17.13 -10.75
C LEU A 296 25.83 -16.01 -9.73
N GLU A 297 26.76 -15.08 -9.59
CA GLU A 297 26.61 -13.85 -8.82
C GLU A 297 25.97 -12.77 -9.68
N VAL A 298 24.77 -12.36 -9.29
CA VAL A 298 23.89 -11.53 -10.12
C VAL A 298 23.55 -10.25 -9.37
N SER A 299 23.48 -9.14 -10.10
CA SER A 299 22.89 -7.90 -9.61
C SER A 299 21.76 -7.45 -10.51
N SER A 300 20.72 -6.90 -9.88
CA SER A 300 19.59 -6.26 -10.54
C SER A 300 19.31 -4.90 -9.92
N VAL A 301 18.57 -4.05 -10.64
CA VAL A 301 18.25 -2.69 -10.20
C VAL A 301 16.77 -2.47 -10.28
N THR A 302 16.15 -2.07 -9.17
CA THR A 302 14.71 -1.83 -9.10
C THR A 302 14.38 -0.39 -8.72
N GLN A 303 13.28 0.13 -9.22
CA GLN A 303 12.63 1.34 -8.72
C GLN A 303 11.14 1.07 -8.57
N ALA A 304 10.63 1.15 -7.35
CA ALA A 304 9.20 1.12 -7.09
C ALA A 304 8.54 2.46 -7.48
N LEU A 305 7.43 2.39 -8.23
CA LEU A 305 6.67 3.53 -8.71
C LEU A 305 5.31 3.59 -8.03
N TYR A 306 5.04 4.69 -7.33
CA TYR A 306 3.82 4.89 -6.54
C TYR A 306 2.90 5.92 -7.20
N ASN A 307 1.61 5.88 -6.85
CA ASN A 307 0.66 6.88 -7.28
C ASN A 307 1.03 8.25 -6.69
N CYS A 308 1.10 9.29 -7.52
CA CYS A 308 1.43 10.63 -7.03
C CYS A 308 0.37 11.22 -6.09
N LEU A 309 -0.87 10.71 -6.12
CA LEU A 309 -1.96 11.13 -5.26
C LEU A 309 -1.90 10.49 -3.86
N GLU A 310 -1.02 9.52 -3.65
CA GLU A 310 -0.78 8.91 -2.34
C GLU A 310 -0.34 9.96 -1.30
N ILE A 311 0.28 11.06 -1.73
CA ILE A 311 0.70 12.18 -0.88
C ILE A 311 -0.44 12.80 -0.04
N PHE A 312 -1.70 12.61 -0.44
CA PHE A 312 -2.85 13.10 0.32
C PHE A 312 -3.19 12.23 1.53
N ASP A 313 -2.71 10.98 1.56
CA ASP A 313 -2.87 10.00 2.64
C ASP A 313 -4.31 9.88 3.17
N THR A 314 -5.29 9.93 2.26
CA THR A 314 -6.73 9.83 2.58
C THR A 314 -7.22 8.40 2.72
N GLY A 315 -6.37 7.41 2.38
CA GLY A 315 -6.72 5.99 2.36
C GLY A 315 -7.40 5.55 1.07
N PHE A 316 -7.93 6.49 0.28
CA PHE A 316 -8.68 6.22 -0.95
C PHE A 316 -7.81 5.70 -2.09
N PHE A 317 -6.58 6.17 -2.20
CA PHE A 317 -5.65 5.75 -3.25
C PHE A 317 -4.85 4.52 -2.81
N PRO A 318 -4.50 3.63 -3.76
CA PRO A 318 -3.60 2.51 -3.48
C PRO A 318 -2.31 3.01 -2.82
N VAL A 319 -1.86 2.29 -1.79
CA VAL A 319 -0.55 2.56 -1.16
C VAL A 319 0.57 1.76 -1.81
N SER A 320 0.23 0.67 -2.50
CA SER A 320 1.19 -0.17 -3.22
C SER A 320 1.83 0.58 -4.41
N ALA A 321 3.04 0.14 -4.77
CA ALA A 321 3.65 0.57 -6.03
C ALA A 321 2.83 -0.02 -7.18
N PHE A 322 2.34 0.84 -8.08
CA PHE A 322 1.64 0.33 -9.26
C PHE A 322 2.60 -0.46 -10.17
N SER A 323 3.90 -0.17 -10.13
CA SER A 323 4.91 -0.91 -10.88
C SER A 323 6.27 -0.98 -10.18
N LEU A 324 6.92 -2.13 -10.30
CA LEU A 324 8.34 -2.34 -10.02
C LEU A 324 9.12 -2.26 -11.33
N ARG A 325 9.79 -1.12 -11.53
CA ARG A 325 10.63 -0.92 -12.70
C ARG A 325 11.98 -1.57 -12.48
N THR A 326 12.27 -2.65 -13.19
CA THR A 326 13.43 -3.48 -12.91
C THR A 326 14.33 -3.63 -14.13
N LYS A 327 15.63 -3.39 -13.95
CA LYS A 327 16.68 -3.74 -14.91
C LYS A 327 17.26 -5.10 -14.51
N MET A 328 17.12 -6.10 -15.39
CA MET A 328 17.68 -7.45 -15.20
C MET A 328 18.64 -7.81 -16.36
N ASN A 329 19.44 -8.84 -16.13
CA ASN A 329 20.20 -9.48 -17.21
C ASN A 329 19.24 -10.31 -18.07
N SER A 330 19.51 -10.43 -19.37
CA SER A 330 18.69 -11.26 -20.27
C SER A 330 18.88 -12.75 -19.98
N ARG A 331 17.88 -13.58 -20.31
CA ARG A 331 17.97 -15.05 -20.17
C ARG A 331 19.15 -15.60 -20.96
N GLN A 332 19.36 -15.08 -22.18
CA GLN A 332 20.52 -15.37 -23.01
C GLN A 332 21.85 -15.15 -22.26
N LYS A 333 21.94 -14.05 -21.51
CA LYS A 333 23.15 -13.70 -20.77
C LYS A 333 23.38 -14.66 -19.60
N PHE A 334 22.34 -15.04 -18.86
CA PHE A 334 22.47 -16.08 -17.82
C PHE A 334 23.03 -17.38 -18.40
N TRP A 335 22.44 -17.88 -19.48
CA TRP A 335 22.85 -19.14 -20.09
C TRP A 335 24.27 -19.08 -20.65
N LYS A 336 24.66 -17.95 -21.25
CA LYS A 336 26.04 -17.73 -21.73
C LYS A 336 27.04 -17.81 -20.58
N TYR A 337 26.73 -17.17 -19.46
CA TYR A 337 27.61 -17.15 -18.28
C TYR A 337 27.58 -18.48 -17.50
N ALA A 338 26.52 -19.27 -17.63
CA ALA A 338 26.45 -20.64 -17.11
C ALA A 338 27.32 -21.63 -17.92
N GLY A 339 27.76 -21.26 -19.12
CA GLY A 339 28.64 -22.08 -19.97
C GLY A 339 27.96 -22.64 -21.22
N VAL A 340 26.73 -22.24 -21.54
CA VAL A 340 26.07 -22.65 -22.78
C VAL A 340 26.79 -22.03 -23.99
N PRO A 341 27.27 -22.84 -24.96
CA PRO A 341 27.92 -22.32 -26.14
C PRO A 341 26.89 -21.67 -27.08
N ALA A 342 26.93 -20.35 -27.18
CA ALA A 342 26.11 -19.54 -28.09
C ALA A 342 24.58 -19.69 -27.92
N PRO A 343 24.01 -19.36 -26.74
CA PRO A 343 22.56 -19.38 -26.55
C PRO A 343 21.84 -18.44 -27.54
N ASN A 344 20.76 -18.91 -28.15
CA ASN A 344 19.96 -18.16 -29.11
C ASN A 344 19.09 -17.11 -28.39
N PHE A 345 19.11 -15.85 -28.85
CA PHE A 345 18.37 -14.77 -28.22
C PHE A 345 16.85 -14.87 -28.40
N GLU A 346 16.38 -15.32 -29.56
CA GLU A 346 14.94 -15.47 -29.82
C GLU A 346 14.36 -16.62 -28.99
N GLU A 347 15.09 -17.72 -28.83
CA GLU A 347 14.64 -18.84 -27.98
C GLU A 347 14.62 -18.47 -26.50
N THR A 348 15.60 -17.68 -26.03
CA THR A 348 15.74 -17.34 -24.60
C THR A 348 14.91 -16.13 -24.19
N ASP A 349 14.86 -15.09 -25.02
CA ASP A 349 14.25 -13.78 -24.72
C ASP A 349 13.16 -13.36 -25.74
N GLY A 350 12.78 -14.23 -26.69
CA GLY A 350 11.70 -13.96 -27.67
C GLY A 350 10.32 -13.86 -27.02
N ALA A 351 10.07 -14.69 -26.00
CA ALA A 351 8.82 -14.75 -25.24
C ALA A 351 8.53 -13.47 -24.41
N SER A 352 7.28 -13.36 -23.92
CA SER A 352 6.85 -12.27 -23.04
C SER A 352 7.24 -12.54 -21.58
N LEU A 353 8.53 -12.43 -21.26
CA LEU A 353 9.06 -12.75 -19.92
C LEU A 353 8.57 -11.78 -18.84
N GLY A 354 8.25 -10.53 -19.21
CA GLY A 354 7.62 -9.58 -18.28
C GLY A 354 6.23 -10.04 -17.85
N ALA A 355 5.42 -10.50 -18.81
CA ALA A 355 4.11 -11.10 -18.56
C ALA A 355 4.21 -12.39 -17.72
N GLU A 356 5.20 -13.25 -18.00
CA GLU A 356 5.47 -14.46 -17.21
C GLU A 356 5.74 -14.10 -15.74
N ILE A 357 6.67 -13.17 -15.47
CA ILE A 357 6.98 -12.75 -14.10
C ILE A 357 5.73 -12.15 -13.42
N ASN A 358 4.94 -11.34 -14.13
CA ASN A 358 3.71 -10.78 -13.58
C ASN A 358 2.66 -11.86 -13.28
N GLN A 359 2.59 -12.93 -14.08
CA GLN A 359 1.71 -14.06 -13.82
C GLN A 359 2.09 -14.77 -12.52
N HIS A 360 3.40 -14.93 -12.26
CA HIS A 360 3.89 -15.46 -10.99
C HIS A 360 3.57 -14.53 -9.80
N VAL A 361 3.65 -13.20 -9.97
CA VAL A 361 3.23 -12.23 -8.94
C VAL A 361 1.76 -12.44 -8.57
N TYR A 362 0.90 -12.49 -9.58
CA TYR A 362 -0.54 -12.60 -9.35
C TYR A 362 -0.91 -13.97 -8.77
N LYS A 363 -0.31 -15.05 -9.27
CA LYS A 363 -0.46 -16.40 -8.70
C LYS A 363 -0.07 -16.42 -7.21
N TRP A 364 1.10 -15.88 -6.87
CA TRP A 364 1.54 -15.78 -5.48
C TRP A 364 0.52 -15.02 -4.62
N ALA A 365 0.02 -13.88 -5.10
CA ALA A 365 -0.98 -13.11 -4.37
C ALA A 365 -2.28 -13.89 -4.13
N LEU A 366 -2.77 -14.63 -5.13
CA LEU A 366 -3.96 -15.47 -5.00
C LEU A 366 -3.78 -16.64 -4.01
N GLU A 367 -2.58 -17.20 -3.94
CA GLU A 367 -2.24 -18.31 -3.04
C GLU A 367 -2.00 -17.84 -1.60
N ASN A 368 -1.58 -16.58 -1.42
CA ASN A 368 -1.22 -16.04 -0.11
C ASN A 368 -2.26 -15.08 0.47
N ALA A 369 -3.28 -14.67 -0.31
CA ALA A 369 -4.40 -13.87 0.19
C ALA A 369 -5.12 -14.57 1.34
N GLY A 370 -5.61 -13.78 2.30
CA GLY A 370 -6.39 -14.28 3.42
C GLY A 370 -7.63 -15.02 2.93
N LYS A 371 -8.02 -16.10 3.64
CA LYS A 371 -9.10 -17.00 3.20
C LYS A 371 -10.42 -16.27 2.91
N SER A 372 -10.85 -15.37 3.80
CA SER A 372 -12.08 -14.56 3.60
C SER A 372 -11.98 -13.68 2.35
N ALA A 373 -10.87 -12.94 2.19
CA ALA A 373 -10.66 -12.06 1.04
C ALA A 373 -10.59 -12.84 -0.28
N ARG A 374 -9.87 -13.97 -0.30
CA ARG A 374 -9.77 -14.85 -1.47
C ARG A 374 -11.12 -15.45 -1.85
N HIS A 375 -11.90 -15.87 -0.86
CA HIS A 375 -13.25 -16.39 -1.08
C HIS A 375 -14.16 -15.33 -1.71
N TYR A 376 -14.20 -14.13 -1.13
CA TYR A 376 -15.00 -13.02 -1.63
C TYR A 376 -14.56 -12.61 -3.05
N PHE A 377 -13.25 -12.51 -3.30
CA PHE A 377 -12.70 -12.24 -4.63
C PHE A 377 -13.08 -13.31 -5.66
N ASN A 378 -13.13 -14.59 -5.29
CA ASN A 378 -13.57 -15.64 -6.22
C ASN A 378 -15.06 -15.52 -6.60
N GLN A 379 -15.89 -14.95 -5.70
CA GLN A 379 -17.32 -14.78 -5.96
C GLN A 379 -17.60 -13.57 -6.85
N VAL A 380 -16.97 -12.42 -6.55
CA VAL A 380 -17.33 -11.13 -7.17
C VAL A 380 -16.14 -10.35 -7.73
N GLY A 381 -14.93 -10.89 -7.61
CA GLY A 381 -13.74 -10.26 -8.14
C GLY A 381 -13.65 -10.29 -9.66
N THR A 382 -12.73 -9.47 -10.16
CA THR A 382 -12.30 -9.44 -11.55
C THR A 382 -10.87 -9.97 -11.60
N PRO A 383 -10.59 -11.10 -12.25
CA PRO A 383 -9.24 -11.61 -12.33
C PRO A 383 -8.35 -10.67 -13.16
N ILE A 384 -7.05 -10.70 -12.85
CA ILE A 384 -6.02 -10.07 -13.69
C ILE A 384 -5.58 -11.07 -14.75
N GLU A 385 -5.48 -10.61 -15.99
CA GLU A 385 -4.87 -11.33 -17.10
C GLU A 385 -3.58 -10.64 -17.55
N MET A 386 -2.51 -11.43 -17.70
CA MET A 386 -1.23 -10.93 -18.18
C MET A 386 -1.17 -11.11 -19.70
N GLU A 387 -1.26 -10.01 -20.43
CA GLU A 387 -1.11 -10.02 -21.88
C GLU A 387 0.36 -9.88 -22.30
N ALA A 388 0.64 -10.12 -23.58
CA ALA A 388 1.97 -10.03 -24.15
C ALA A 388 2.66 -8.68 -23.86
N ASP A 389 3.99 -8.74 -23.71
CA ASP A 389 4.83 -7.60 -23.40
C ASP A 389 4.78 -6.54 -24.51
N ILE A 390 4.89 -5.27 -24.10
CA ILE A 390 4.99 -4.14 -25.02
C ILE A 390 6.46 -3.81 -25.23
N LEU A 391 6.89 -3.89 -26.48
CA LEU A 391 8.20 -3.40 -26.91
C LEU A 391 8.09 -1.91 -27.30
N PRO A 392 9.00 -1.04 -26.84
CA PRO A 392 9.06 0.33 -27.32
C PRO A 392 9.43 0.33 -28.82
N ILE A 393 8.93 1.31 -29.57
CA ILE A 393 9.22 1.49 -31.01
C ILE A 393 10.74 1.55 -31.25
N VAL A 394 11.48 2.10 -30.29
CA VAL A 394 12.95 2.15 -30.32
C VAL A 394 13.49 1.58 -29.01
N SER A 395 14.34 0.55 -29.11
CA SER A 395 15.05 -0.07 -27.99
C SER A 395 16.18 0.82 -27.45
N ALA A 396 15.83 1.99 -26.95
CA ALA A 396 16.74 2.90 -26.28
C ALA A 396 16.42 2.98 -24.78
N GLY A 397 17.44 2.82 -23.93
CA GLY A 397 17.32 2.81 -22.47
C GLY A 397 16.50 3.98 -21.89
N PRO A 398 16.73 5.24 -22.31
CA PRO A 398 15.94 6.37 -21.83
C PRO A 398 14.45 6.29 -22.17
N LEU A 399 14.06 5.68 -23.30
CA LEU A 399 12.66 5.60 -23.71
C LEU A 399 11.86 4.60 -22.86
N TRP A 400 12.47 3.47 -22.48
CA TRP A 400 11.82 2.49 -21.60
C TRP A 400 11.46 3.06 -20.22
N ILE A 401 12.27 4.00 -19.72
CA ILE A 401 12.05 4.67 -18.42
C ILE A 401 10.73 5.47 -18.40
N TRP A 402 10.24 5.96 -19.54
CA TRP A 402 9.03 6.78 -19.59
C TRP A 402 7.80 6.04 -20.10
N ASN A 403 7.96 4.80 -20.54
CA ASN A 403 6.87 3.94 -20.97
C ASN A 403 6.41 3.06 -19.80
N TYR A 404 5.35 3.53 -19.13
CA TYR A 404 4.71 2.81 -18.02
C TYR A 404 3.96 1.56 -18.49
N PRO A 405 3.82 0.54 -17.62
CA PRO A 405 2.97 -0.62 -17.92
C PRO A 405 1.54 -0.19 -18.20
N LYS A 406 0.84 -0.98 -19.02
CA LYS A 406 -0.53 -0.70 -19.41
C LYS A 406 -1.49 -1.53 -18.56
N TYR A 407 -2.51 -0.85 -18.07
CA TYR A 407 -3.59 -1.41 -17.28
C TYR A 407 -4.88 -0.96 -17.91
N LYS A 408 -5.72 -1.90 -18.31
CA LYS A 408 -7.03 -1.60 -18.91
C LYS A 408 -8.00 -2.74 -18.65
N TYR A 409 -9.28 -2.41 -18.67
CA TYR A 409 -10.29 -3.42 -18.89
C TYR A 409 -10.32 -3.75 -20.39
N ASP A 410 -10.42 -5.02 -20.74
CA ASP A 410 -10.75 -5.44 -22.10
C ASP A 410 -12.26 -5.31 -22.36
N ASP A 411 -12.69 -5.69 -23.56
CA ASP A 411 -14.11 -5.63 -23.95
C ASP A 411 -14.98 -6.60 -23.13
N ASN A 412 -14.38 -7.65 -22.56
CA ASN A 412 -15.04 -8.61 -21.67
C ASN A 412 -15.00 -8.19 -20.19
N LYS A 413 -14.50 -6.98 -19.89
CA LYS A 413 -14.30 -6.46 -18.54
C LYS A 413 -13.33 -7.29 -17.69
N LEU A 414 -12.42 -8.02 -18.32
CA LEU A 414 -11.22 -8.58 -17.68
C LEU A 414 -10.19 -7.49 -17.51
N TYR A 415 -9.46 -7.51 -16.38
CA TYR A 415 -8.43 -6.51 -16.13
C TYR A 415 -7.10 -7.02 -16.67
N VAL A 416 -6.63 -6.37 -17.73
CA VAL A 416 -5.40 -6.74 -18.43
C VAL A 416 -4.22 -5.90 -17.96
N VAL A 417 -3.10 -6.58 -17.73
CA VAL A 417 -1.80 -5.98 -17.45
C VAL A 417 -0.82 -6.33 -18.57
N LYS A 418 -0.13 -5.33 -19.11
CA LYS A 418 1.01 -5.50 -20.03
C LYS A 418 2.27 -4.88 -19.46
N SER A 419 3.32 -5.67 -19.31
CA SER A 419 4.65 -5.16 -18.98
C SER A 419 5.22 -4.43 -20.19
N THR A 420 5.84 -3.27 -19.96
CA THR A 420 6.70 -2.67 -20.97
C THR A 420 8.11 -3.18 -20.77
N VAL A 421 8.70 -3.75 -21.82
CA VAL A 421 10.02 -4.38 -21.75
C VAL A 421 11.02 -3.75 -22.71
N MET A 422 12.30 -3.82 -22.38
CA MET A 422 13.40 -3.53 -23.29
C MET A 422 14.39 -4.68 -23.24
N LYS A 423 14.61 -5.33 -24.38
CA LYS A 423 15.47 -6.49 -24.49
C LYS A 423 16.61 -6.24 -25.48
N THR A 424 17.83 -6.66 -25.14
CA THR A 424 19.00 -6.56 -26.00
C THR A 424 19.80 -7.87 -25.99
N PRO A 425 20.27 -8.35 -27.14
CA PRO A 425 21.09 -9.55 -27.20
C PRO A 425 22.50 -9.30 -26.67
N ILE A 426 23.24 -10.37 -26.35
CA ILE A 426 24.62 -10.28 -25.88
C ILE A 426 25.58 -9.72 -26.94
N ASN A 427 25.22 -9.74 -28.22
CA ASN A 427 25.98 -9.15 -29.34
C ASN A 427 25.49 -7.76 -29.76
N TYR A 428 24.64 -7.10 -28.94
CA TYR A 428 24.13 -5.76 -29.25
C TYR A 428 25.26 -4.76 -29.56
N PRO A 429 25.14 -3.87 -30.56
CA PRO A 429 26.26 -3.05 -31.03
C PRO A 429 26.89 -2.17 -29.96
N ILE A 430 26.08 -1.62 -29.05
CA ILE A 430 26.53 -0.78 -27.94
C ILE A 430 26.95 -1.69 -26.78
N ALA A 431 28.25 -1.78 -26.51
CA ALA A 431 28.82 -2.70 -25.52
C ALA A 431 28.21 -2.55 -24.11
N SER A 432 27.96 -1.32 -23.68
CA SER A 432 27.33 -1.02 -22.38
C SER A 432 25.85 -1.38 -22.29
N ALA A 433 25.22 -1.75 -23.41
CA ALA A 433 23.80 -2.09 -23.52
C ALA A 433 23.56 -3.57 -23.90
N ARG A 434 24.55 -4.45 -23.74
CA ARG A 434 24.47 -5.88 -24.12
C ARG A 434 23.79 -6.75 -23.07
N GLY A 435 22.94 -7.65 -23.53
CA GLY A 435 22.36 -8.75 -22.73
C GLY A 435 21.48 -8.26 -21.58
N PHE A 436 20.58 -7.32 -21.87
CA PHE A 436 19.65 -6.77 -20.90
C PHE A 436 18.22 -7.19 -21.18
N HIS A 437 17.44 -7.35 -20.11
CA HIS A 437 16.00 -7.51 -20.17
C HIS A 437 15.39 -6.67 -19.06
N TYR A 438 14.93 -5.47 -19.42
CA TYR A 438 14.32 -4.53 -18.47
C TYR A 438 12.80 -4.70 -18.52
N CYS A 439 12.15 -4.73 -17.36
CA CYS A 439 10.71 -4.98 -17.25
C CYS A 439 10.03 -3.96 -16.34
N GLN A 440 8.83 -3.51 -16.70
CA GLN A 440 7.95 -2.80 -15.77
C GLN A 440 6.97 -3.81 -15.17
N LEU A 441 7.36 -4.36 -14.02
CA LEU A 441 6.66 -5.48 -13.40
C LEU A 441 5.51 -5.01 -12.49
N LEU A 442 4.52 -5.89 -12.32
CA LEU A 442 3.46 -5.76 -11.33
C LEU A 442 4.05 -5.95 -9.93
N SER A 443 3.67 -5.08 -8.99
CA SER A 443 4.05 -5.27 -7.59
C SER A 443 3.24 -6.41 -6.94
N PRO A 444 3.86 -7.25 -6.08
CA PRO A 444 3.12 -8.19 -5.24
C PRO A 444 2.11 -7.50 -4.32
N ALA A 445 2.40 -6.30 -3.83
CA ALA A 445 1.45 -5.54 -3.02
C ALA A 445 0.28 -5.00 -3.86
N ALA A 446 0.52 -4.59 -5.10
CA ALA A 446 -0.56 -4.15 -6.00
C ALA A 446 -1.47 -5.32 -6.39
N ALA A 447 -0.90 -6.50 -6.64
CA ALA A 447 -1.68 -7.71 -6.89
C ALA A 447 -2.51 -8.13 -5.66
N MET A 448 -1.93 -8.03 -4.46
CA MET A 448 -2.66 -8.30 -3.21
C MET A 448 -3.77 -7.27 -2.96
N GLU A 449 -3.48 -5.98 -3.14
CA GLU A 449 -4.46 -4.89 -3.01
C GLU A 449 -5.60 -5.01 -4.03
N TRP A 450 -5.32 -5.52 -5.23
CA TRP A 450 -6.33 -5.83 -6.23
C TRP A 450 -7.33 -6.89 -5.73
N ILE A 451 -6.84 -7.95 -5.09
CA ILE A 451 -7.68 -9.02 -4.53
C ILE A 451 -8.59 -8.48 -3.42
N TYR A 452 -8.05 -7.60 -2.56
CA TYR A 452 -8.77 -7.08 -1.40
C TYR A 452 -9.68 -5.90 -1.70
N VAL A 453 -9.43 -5.13 -2.76
CA VAL A 453 -10.14 -3.87 -3.01
C VAL A 453 -10.50 -3.67 -4.47
N ASP A 454 -9.52 -3.35 -5.32
CA ASP A 454 -9.82 -2.75 -6.63
C ASP A 454 -10.47 -3.73 -7.60
N GLY A 455 -10.10 -5.01 -7.54
CA GLY A 455 -10.71 -6.06 -8.34
C GLY A 455 -12.16 -6.38 -7.97
N LEU A 456 -12.63 -5.92 -6.80
CA LEU A 456 -13.99 -6.12 -6.30
C LEU A 456 -14.94 -5.02 -6.80
N ARG A 457 -14.44 -3.79 -7.04
CA ARG A 457 -15.25 -2.59 -7.32
C ARG A 457 -16.22 -2.74 -8.49
N LEU A 458 -15.85 -3.53 -9.51
CA LEU A 458 -16.68 -3.72 -10.69
C LEU A 458 -18.04 -4.34 -10.38
N LYS A 459 -18.09 -5.29 -9.44
CA LYS A 459 -19.30 -6.10 -9.14
C LYS A 459 -19.80 -5.94 -7.70
N ALA A 460 -18.96 -5.42 -6.83
CA ALA A 460 -19.21 -5.30 -5.40
C ALA A 460 -19.26 -3.85 -4.91
N SER A 461 -19.40 -2.83 -5.75
CA SER A 461 -19.69 -1.47 -5.25
C SER A 461 -21.10 -1.40 -4.65
N ILE A 462 -21.30 -0.59 -3.60
CA ILE A 462 -22.62 -0.43 -2.96
C ILE A 462 -23.67 0.08 -3.96
N SER A 463 -23.30 1.03 -4.82
CA SER A 463 -24.18 1.59 -5.86
C SER A 463 -24.51 0.60 -6.99
N GLY A 464 -23.72 -0.47 -7.14
CA GLY A 464 -23.75 -1.34 -8.32
C GLY A 464 -23.18 -0.70 -9.58
N ASN A 465 -22.75 0.57 -9.52
CA ASN A 465 -22.13 1.25 -10.64
C ASN A 465 -20.63 0.99 -10.66
N THR A 466 -20.10 0.75 -11.86
CA THR A 466 -18.68 0.59 -12.08
C THR A 466 -18.00 1.95 -12.14
N VAL A 467 -17.05 2.19 -11.23
CA VAL A 467 -16.04 3.23 -11.43
C VAL A 467 -14.69 2.54 -11.65
N VAL A 468 -14.26 2.52 -12.92
CA VAL A 468 -12.95 2.00 -13.31
C VAL A 468 -11.87 2.97 -12.83
N TYR A 469 -10.93 2.45 -12.04
CA TYR A 469 -9.74 3.17 -11.62
C TYR A 469 -8.53 2.64 -12.41
N GLY A 470 -8.09 3.37 -13.44
CA GLY A 470 -6.75 3.16 -13.99
C GLY A 470 -5.70 3.88 -13.14
N PRO A 471 -4.43 3.45 -13.11
CA PRO A 471 -3.36 4.14 -12.40
C PRO A 471 -3.19 5.61 -12.83
N LEU A 472 -3.71 5.98 -14.01
CA LEU A 472 -3.83 7.35 -14.52
C LEU A 472 -5.27 7.72 -14.96
N GLY A 473 -6.23 6.81 -14.82
CA GLY A 473 -7.49 6.79 -15.57
C GLY A 473 -8.72 6.62 -14.67
N GLY A 474 -8.84 7.48 -13.68
CA GLY A 474 -10.05 7.69 -12.86
C GLY A 474 -10.08 9.09 -12.24
N ILE A 475 -9.10 9.90 -12.64
CA ILE A 475 -8.69 11.15 -12.00
C ILE A 475 -9.85 12.15 -12.01
N VAL A 476 -10.67 12.24 -13.06
CA VAL A 476 -11.61 13.38 -13.14
C VAL A 476 -12.64 13.41 -12.00
N LYS A 477 -13.27 12.30 -11.60
CA LYS A 477 -14.23 12.31 -10.48
C LYS A 477 -13.55 12.31 -9.11
N ALA A 478 -12.55 11.44 -8.91
CA ALA A 478 -11.82 11.35 -7.64
C ALA A 478 -11.00 12.61 -7.36
N LEU A 479 -10.26 13.12 -8.35
CA LEU A 479 -9.53 14.38 -8.25
C LEU A 479 -10.48 15.56 -8.13
N ARG A 480 -11.67 15.59 -8.77
CA ARG A 480 -12.66 16.65 -8.49
C ARG A 480 -13.17 16.59 -7.06
N PHE A 481 -13.37 15.41 -6.47
CA PHE A 481 -13.77 15.29 -5.07
C PHE A 481 -12.64 15.75 -4.12
N VAL A 482 -11.43 15.23 -4.31
CA VAL A 482 -10.24 15.60 -3.53
C VAL A 482 -9.91 17.08 -3.71
N LEU A 483 -9.89 17.59 -4.94
CA LEU A 483 -9.73 19.02 -5.23
C LEU A 483 -10.88 19.84 -4.67
N ARG A 484 -12.14 19.39 -4.67
CA ARG A 484 -13.22 20.14 -4.01
C ARG A 484 -12.99 20.24 -2.50
N GLY A 485 -12.52 19.17 -1.87
CA GLY A 485 -12.09 19.19 -0.46
C GLY A 485 -10.93 20.17 -0.23
N LEU A 486 -9.86 20.08 -1.03
CA LEU A 486 -8.67 20.94 -0.93
C LEU A 486 -8.93 22.40 -1.36
N LEU A 487 -9.79 22.65 -2.35
CA LEU A 487 -10.15 23.98 -2.83
C LEU A 487 -11.08 24.68 -1.84
N ARG A 488 -11.96 23.95 -1.14
CA ARG A 488 -12.69 24.49 0.03
C ARG A 488 -11.71 24.90 1.14
N GLN A 489 -10.62 24.16 1.34
CA GLN A 489 -9.56 24.55 2.29
C GLN A 489 -8.72 25.76 1.85
N THR A 490 -8.61 26.06 0.55
CA THR A 490 -7.78 27.16 0.03
C THR A 490 -8.56 28.43 -0.30
N ARG A 491 -9.82 28.37 -0.75
CA ARG A 491 -10.66 29.57 -1.00
C ARG A 491 -10.89 30.42 0.25
N THR A 492 -10.91 29.82 1.44
CA THR A 492 -10.96 30.52 2.73
C THR A 492 -9.66 31.29 3.05
N LYS A 493 -8.53 31.03 2.37
CA LYS A 493 -7.34 31.88 2.49
C LYS A 493 -7.43 33.17 1.65
N GLY A 494 -8.23 33.18 0.58
CA GLY A 494 -8.37 34.33 -0.32
C GLY A 494 -9.41 35.35 0.14
N LEU A 495 -10.56 34.89 0.66
CA LEU A 495 -11.63 35.79 1.12
C LEU A 495 -11.24 36.61 2.38
N LEU A 496 -10.39 36.06 3.25
CA LEU A 496 -9.94 36.71 4.49
C LEU A 496 -8.62 37.49 4.34
N LYS A 497 -8.10 37.66 3.12
CA LYS A 497 -7.12 38.72 2.83
C LYS A 497 -7.82 40.05 2.47
N ARG A 498 -9.15 40.05 2.42
CA ARG A 498 -10.01 41.21 2.10
C ARG A 498 -10.93 41.61 3.26
N VAL A 499 -10.76 40.99 4.43
CA VAL A 499 -11.32 41.39 5.74
C VAL A 499 -10.13 41.47 6.68
#